data_AF-A0A3S5HU28-F1
#
_entry.id   AF-A0A3S5HU28-F1
#
_cell.length_a   1.000
_cell.length_b   1.000
_cell.length_c   1.000
_cell.angle_alpha   90.00
_cell.angle_beta   90.00
_cell.angle_gamma   90.00
#
_symmetry.space_group_name_H-M   'P 1'
#
loop_
_entity.id
_entity.type
_entity.pdbx_description
1 polymer ?
#
loop_
_entity_poly.entity_id
_entity_poly.type
_entity_poly.pdbx_seq_one_letter_code
_entity_poly.pdbx_strand_id
1 'polypeptide(L)'
;RHRAENPQCPFVMDPNMSGNVPVTGPSLIPDYRSEAVRLASFDNWPVPHIVRPQDLARAGFYSLKNSDNTKCAYCKGVVRAWEANDIPDLEHKRHFPSCPYVIYTINPRLQNRGSSSIPESSCFKHMNVINHTVDGDLDELGVQKHNGPKRPEYGTVESRLRSFTTWSPNLIQTPDLLSQAGFYYEGMGDQVRCFHCDGGLRHWDPDD
;
A
#
# COMPACT_ATOMS: atom_id res chain seq x y z
N ARG A 1 -7.57 -1.69 -12.54
CA ARG A 1 -7.56 -1.69 -14.03
C ARG A 1 -6.71 -2.78 -14.71
N HIS A 2 -5.47 -3.05 -14.29
CA HIS A 2 -4.57 -4.02 -14.95
C HIS A 2 -5.21 -5.38 -15.29
N ARG A 3 -5.90 -5.99 -14.32
CA ARG A 3 -6.60 -7.27 -14.50
C ARG A 3 -7.73 -7.22 -15.55
N ALA A 4 -8.40 -6.08 -15.69
CA ALA A 4 -9.49 -5.91 -16.65
C ALA A 4 -8.96 -5.76 -18.08
N GLU A 5 -7.92 -4.94 -18.27
CA GLU A 5 -7.35 -4.63 -19.59
C GLU A 5 -6.40 -5.71 -20.11
N ASN A 6 -5.66 -6.37 -19.22
CA ASN A 6 -4.70 -7.42 -19.58
C ASN A 6 -4.87 -8.65 -18.67
N PRO A 7 -6.02 -9.35 -18.74
CA PRO A 7 -6.31 -10.50 -17.88
C PRO A 7 -5.36 -11.68 -18.12
N GLN A 8 -4.75 -11.74 -19.32
CA GLN A 8 -3.81 -12.79 -19.71
C GLN A 8 -2.35 -12.49 -19.34
N CYS A 9 -2.08 -11.36 -18.69
CA CYS A 9 -0.74 -11.04 -18.22
C CYS A 9 -0.29 -12.07 -17.18
N PRO A 10 0.87 -12.75 -17.35
CA PRO A 10 1.30 -13.75 -16.37
C PRO A 10 1.50 -13.18 -14.97
N PHE A 11 1.91 -11.92 -14.83
CA PHE A 11 1.94 -11.23 -13.53
C PHE A 11 0.54 -11.05 -12.91
N VAL A 12 -0.50 -10.84 -13.73
CA VAL A 12 -1.89 -10.73 -13.26
C VAL A 12 -2.45 -12.09 -12.86
N MET A 13 -2.10 -13.14 -13.61
CA MET A 13 -2.55 -14.52 -13.36
C MET A 13 -1.87 -15.13 -12.14
N ASP A 14 -0.54 -15.08 -12.09
CA ASP A 14 0.27 -15.57 -10.98
C ASP A 14 1.52 -14.69 -10.80
N PRO A 15 1.48 -13.73 -9.86
CA PRO A 15 2.63 -12.90 -9.53
C PRO A 15 3.87 -13.70 -9.16
N ASN A 16 3.74 -14.86 -8.50
CA ASN A 16 4.88 -15.62 -7.98
C ASN A 16 5.65 -16.33 -9.10
N MET A 17 4.97 -16.73 -10.16
CA MET A 17 5.57 -17.41 -11.32
C MET A 17 5.95 -16.46 -12.47
N SER A 18 5.75 -15.16 -12.28
CA SER A 18 5.95 -14.13 -13.32
C SER A 18 7.37 -13.55 -13.37
N GLY A 19 8.31 -14.07 -12.58
CA GLY A 19 9.61 -13.42 -12.40
C GLY A 19 9.54 -12.08 -11.64
N ASN A 20 8.40 -11.79 -11.00
CA ASN A 20 8.32 -10.75 -9.98
C ASN A 20 9.15 -11.20 -8.78
N VAL A 21 10.10 -10.37 -8.36
CA VAL A 21 10.86 -10.61 -7.14
C VAL A 21 10.08 -9.97 -5.98
N PRO A 22 9.41 -10.77 -5.12
CA PRO A 22 8.76 -10.23 -3.94
C PRO A 22 9.80 -9.62 -3.00
N VAL A 23 9.40 -8.60 -2.24
CA VAL A 23 10.27 -7.96 -1.27
C VAL A 23 10.56 -8.96 -0.14
N THR A 24 11.73 -9.62 -0.18
CA THR A 24 12.19 -10.60 0.82
C THR A 24 13.17 -10.02 1.84
N GLY A 25 13.31 -8.70 1.91
CA GLY A 25 14.01 -7.99 2.99
C GLY A 25 13.03 -7.24 3.91
N PRO A 26 13.49 -6.66 5.04
CA PRO A 26 12.69 -5.67 5.74
C PRO A 26 12.34 -4.58 4.73
N SER A 27 11.05 -4.42 4.44
CA SER A 27 10.57 -3.36 3.55
C SER A 27 11.22 -2.04 3.96
N LEU A 28 11.92 -1.39 3.02
CA LEU A 28 12.25 0.04 3.15
C LEU A 28 10.99 0.90 3.28
N ILE A 29 9.82 0.30 2.97
CA ILE A 29 8.49 0.86 3.17
C ILE A 29 8.05 0.61 4.62
N PRO A 30 7.89 1.67 5.43
CA PRO A 30 7.42 1.52 6.80
C PRO A 30 6.00 0.92 6.83
N ASP A 31 5.81 -0.15 7.62
CA ASP A 31 4.46 -0.69 7.86
C ASP A 31 3.66 0.23 8.79
N TYR A 32 2.90 1.13 8.17
CA TYR A 32 2.03 2.07 8.88
C TYR A 32 0.83 1.43 9.58
N ARG A 33 0.66 0.10 9.59
CA ARG A 33 -0.28 -0.57 10.50
C ARG A 33 0.12 -0.36 11.97
N SER A 34 1.41 -0.23 12.26
CA SER A 34 1.92 0.11 13.59
C SER A 34 1.74 1.60 13.90
N GLU A 35 1.08 1.91 15.02
CA GLU A 35 0.93 3.28 15.49
C GLU A 35 2.28 3.95 15.79
N ALA A 36 3.24 3.20 16.34
CA ALA A 36 4.58 3.72 16.60
C ALA A 36 5.30 4.15 15.30
N VAL A 37 5.12 3.36 14.23
CA VAL A 37 5.68 3.69 12.90
C VAL A 37 4.98 4.92 12.31
N ARG A 38 3.65 5.01 12.45
CA ARG A 38 2.92 6.23 12.07
C ARG A 38 3.39 7.44 12.85
N LEU A 39 3.60 7.33 14.16
CA LEU A 39 4.08 8.41 14.99
C LEU A 39 5.49 8.86 14.56
N ALA A 40 6.39 7.92 14.30
CA ALA A 40 7.74 8.22 13.80
C ALA A 40 7.74 8.99 12.47
N SER A 41 6.71 8.78 11.63
CA SER A 41 6.57 9.54 10.38
C SER A 41 6.39 11.05 10.58
N PHE A 42 5.96 11.49 11.75
CA PHE A 42 5.76 12.92 12.07
C PHE A 42 7.03 13.61 12.57
N ASP A 43 8.20 13.01 12.41
CA ASP A 43 9.46 13.72 12.60
C ASP A 43 9.47 15.04 11.78
N ASN A 44 9.84 16.14 12.43
CA ASN A 44 9.78 17.50 11.86
C ASN A 44 8.38 17.95 11.36
N TRP A 45 7.31 17.53 12.03
CA TRP A 45 5.95 18.00 11.74
C TRP A 45 5.82 19.53 11.83
N PRO A 46 5.27 20.23 10.81
CA PRO A 46 5.32 21.70 10.73
C PRO A 46 4.33 22.42 11.66
N VAL A 47 3.23 21.77 12.06
CA VAL A 47 2.14 22.41 12.83
C VAL A 47 1.77 21.66 14.12
N PRO A 48 2.73 21.32 15.00
CA PRO A 48 2.48 20.51 16.20
C PRO A 48 1.62 21.20 17.26
N HIS A 49 1.53 22.53 17.18
CA HIS A 49 0.69 23.36 18.05
C HIS A 49 -0.77 23.44 17.59
N ILE A 50 -1.05 23.14 16.31
CA ILE A 50 -2.40 23.09 15.75
C ILE A 50 -3.00 21.70 15.98
N VAL A 51 -2.27 20.67 15.60
CA VAL A 51 -2.67 19.27 15.80
C VAL A 51 -1.46 18.44 16.19
N ARG A 52 -1.61 17.64 17.24
CA ARG A 52 -0.51 16.86 17.80
C ARG A 52 -0.26 15.60 16.96
N PRO A 53 1.01 15.29 16.63
CA PRO A 53 1.39 14.04 15.96
C PRO A 53 0.81 12.77 16.61
N GLN A 54 0.72 12.73 17.94
CA GLN A 54 0.16 11.59 18.67
C GLN A 54 -1.31 11.37 18.34
N ASP A 55 -2.11 12.45 18.24
CA ASP A 55 -3.53 12.35 17.93
C ASP A 55 -3.75 11.92 16.47
N LEU A 56 -2.91 12.40 15.55
CA LEU A 56 -2.93 11.96 14.15
C LEU A 56 -2.58 10.47 14.01
N ALA A 57 -1.48 10.03 14.64
CA ALA A 57 -1.04 8.64 14.62
C ALA A 57 -2.10 7.71 15.23
N ARG A 58 -2.68 8.10 16.37
CA ARG A 58 -3.77 7.41 17.07
C ARG A 58 -5.09 7.39 16.27
N ALA A 59 -5.32 8.36 15.40
CA ALA A 59 -6.44 8.37 14.46
C ALA A 59 -6.16 7.56 13.18
N GLY A 60 -4.99 6.94 13.06
CA GLY A 60 -4.62 6.08 11.94
C GLY A 60 -3.84 6.77 10.83
N PHE A 61 -3.44 8.04 11.02
CA PHE A 61 -2.72 8.84 10.02
C PHE A 61 -1.20 8.75 10.17
N TYR A 62 -0.49 8.86 9.05
CA TYR A 62 0.95 9.11 8.98
C TYR A 62 1.22 10.35 8.11
N SER A 63 2.35 11.01 8.32
CA SER A 63 2.76 12.19 7.56
C SER A 63 3.24 11.81 6.16
N LEU A 64 2.87 12.62 5.17
CA LEU A 64 3.42 12.54 3.82
C LEU A 64 4.70 13.38 3.63
N LYS A 65 5.22 13.99 4.70
CA LYS A 65 6.40 14.89 4.69
C LYS A 65 6.28 16.11 3.77
N ASN A 66 5.07 16.42 3.32
CA ASN A 66 4.78 17.57 2.48
C ASN A 66 3.72 18.43 3.18
N SER A 67 4.13 19.58 3.73
CA SER A 67 3.28 20.42 4.58
C SER A 67 2.65 19.61 5.74
N ASP A 68 1.40 19.88 6.05
CA ASP A 68 0.55 19.20 7.01
C ASP A 68 -0.30 18.08 6.38
N ASN A 69 0.14 17.52 5.26
CA ASN A 69 -0.58 16.42 4.61
C ASN A 69 -0.40 15.12 5.38
N THR A 70 -1.52 14.44 5.60
CA THR A 70 -1.60 13.18 6.34
C THR A 70 -2.38 12.14 5.56
N LYS A 71 -1.98 10.87 5.65
CA LYS A 71 -2.64 9.75 4.95
C LYS A 71 -3.00 8.64 5.92
N CYS A 72 -4.19 8.10 5.79
CA CYS A 72 -4.64 7.00 6.63
C CYS A 72 -3.97 5.69 6.19
N ALA A 73 -3.47 4.91 7.16
CA ALA A 73 -2.86 3.61 6.89
C ALA A 73 -3.87 2.56 6.37
N TYR A 74 -5.17 2.76 6.63
CA TYR A 74 -6.22 1.77 6.40
C TYR A 74 -7.07 2.08 5.16
N CYS A 75 -7.73 3.25 5.09
CA CYS A 75 -8.52 3.65 3.92
C CYS A 75 -7.74 4.41 2.86
N LYS A 76 -6.47 4.75 3.12
CA LYS A 76 -5.62 5.55 2.23
C LYS A 76 -6.12 6.98 1.95
N GLY A 77 -7.19 7.40 2.62
CA GLY A 77 -7.71 8.77 2.57
C GLY A 77 -6.68 9.79 3.07
N VAL A 78 -6.67 10.97 2.44
CA VAL A 78 -5.73 12.06 2.71
C VAL A 78 -6.47 13.25 3.33
N VAL A 79 -5.92 13.79 4.42
CA VAL A 79 -6.40 15.01 5.09
C VAL A 79 -5.24 16.01 5.18
N ARG A 80 -5.55 17.29 5.00
CA ARG A 80 -4.63 18.43 4.90
C ARG A 80 -5.32 19.69 5.42
N ALA A 81 -4.56 20.77 5.58
CA ALA A 81 -5.04 22.05 6.10
C ALA A 81 -5.70 21.90 7.47
N TRP A 82 -5.00 21.25 8.41
CA TRP A 82 -5.46 21.05 9.78
C TRP A 82 -5.63 22.40 10.50
N GLU A 83 -6.74 22.55 11.21
CA GLU A 83 -7.10 23.73 11.99
C GLU A 83 -7.05 23.44 13.50
N ALA A 84 -6.93 24.48 14.33
CA ALA A 84 -6.67 24.33 15.77
C ALA A 84 -7.81 23.63 16.54
N ASN A 85 -9.01 23.55 15.95
CA ASN A 85 -10.18 22.90 16.54
C ASN A 85 -10.46 21.52 15.95
N ASP A 86 -9.64 21.05 15.01
CA ASP A 86 -9.83 19.76 14.38
C ASP A 86 -9.48 18.62 15.35
N ILE A 87 -10.38 17.65 15.42
CA ILE A 87 -10.16 16.41 16.16
C ILE A 87 -9.93 15.30 15.14
N PRO A 88 -8.71 14.73 15.04
CA PRO A 88 -8.38 13.74 14.00
C PRO A 88 -9.34 12.56 13.88
N ASP A 89 -9.84 12.04 15.00
CA ASP A 89 -10.85 10.97 15.01
C ASP A 89 -12.18 11.43 14.37
N LEU A 90 -12.62 12.67 14.63
CA LEU A 90 -13.85 13.22 14.05
C LEU A 90 -13.66 13.56 12.57
N GLU A 91 -12.53 14.16 12.21
CA GLU A 91 -12.21 14.49 10.81
C GLU A 91 -12.09 13.24 9.95
N HIS A 92 -11.45 12.18 10.48
CA HIS A 92 -11.38 10.89 9.79
C HIS A 92 -12.77 10.28 9.58
N LYS A 93 -13.63 10.32 10.60
CA LYS A 93 -15.02 9.84 10.50
C LYS A 93 -15.84 10.68 9.51
N ARG A 94 -15.68 12.01 9.54
CA ARG A 94 -16.42 12.95 8.71
C ARG A 94 -16.08 12.80 7.23
N HIS A 95 -14.80 12.65 6.91
CA HIS A 95 -14.32 12.54 5.53
C HIS A 95 -14.34 11.12 4.97
N PHE A 96 -14.09 10.11 5.80
CA PHE A 96 -13.98 8.71 5.37
C PHE A 96 -14.82 7.78 6.27
N PRO A 97 -16.15 7.97 6.33
CA PRO A 97 -17.03 7.20 7.23
C PRO A 97 -17.02 5.68 6.95
N SER A 98 -16.67 5.27 5.73
CA SER A 98 -16.55 3.87 5.31
C SER A 98 -15.17 3.24 5.61
N CYS A 99 -14.23 4.00 6.18
CA CYS A 99 -12.91 3.47 6.52
C CYS A 99 -13.03 2.34 7.56
N PRO A 100 -12.40 1.16 7.35
CA PRO A 100 -12.45 0.07 8.33
C PRO A 100 -11.94 0.49 9.71
N TYR A 101 -10.90 1.35 9.77
CA TYR A 101 -10.40 1.89 11.04
C TYR A 101 -11.41 2.83 11.70
N VAL A 102 -12.17 3.60 10.91
CA VAL A 102 -13.27 4.42 11.44
C VAL A 102 -14.35 3.52 12.04
N ILE A 103 -14.83 2.55 11.26
CA ILE A 103 -15.94 1.66 11.63
C ILE A 103 -15.60 0.86 12.90
N TYR A 104 -14.42 0.23 12.94
CA TYR A 104 -14.09 -0.75 13.97
C TYR A 104 -13.23 -0.20 15.12
N THR A 105 -12.63 0.99 14.99
CA THR A 105 -11.72 1.54 16.02
C THR A 105 -12.12 2.94 16.46
N ILE A 106 -12.40 3.87 15.55
CA ILE A 106 -12.80 5.24 15.94
C ILE A 106 -14.21 5.27 16.51
N ASN A 107 -15.19 4.69 15.81
CA ASN A 107 -16.59 4.72 16.26
C ASN A 107 -16.77 4.14 17.67
N PRO A 108 -16.18 2.97 18.02
CA PRO A 108 -16.20 2.48 19.40
C PRO A 108 -15.54 3.46 20.38
N ARG A 109 -14.39 4.05 20.07
CA ARG A 109 -13.71 5.02 20.96
C ARG A 109 -14.55 6.29 21.20
N LEU A 110 -15.27 6.75 20.19
CA LEU A 110 -16.17 7.91 20.30
C LEU A 110 -17.43 7.59 21.11
N GLN A 111 -17.94 6.36 21.03
CA GLN A 111 -19.10 5.91 21.78
C GLN A 111 -18.75 5.53 23.24
N ASN A 112 -17.55 5.00 23.48
CA ASN A 112 -17.13 4.45 24.77
C ASN A 112 -16.55 5.49 25.76
N ARG A 113 -16.93 6.77 25.62
CA ARG A 113 -16.63 7.80 26.63
C ARG A 113 -17.44 7.64 27.93
N GLY A 114 -18.27 6.60 28.03
CA GLY A 114 -18.83 6.09 29.28
C GLY A 114 -18.76 4.57 29.32
N SER A 115 -17.84 4.04 30.14
CA SER A 115 -17.71 2.65 30.61
C SER A 115 -16.57 1.82 30.02
N SER A 116 -15.58 1.57 30.86
CA SER A 116 -14.44 0.68 30.65
C SER A 116 -14.85 -0.80 30.70
N SER A 117 -14.51 -1.59 29.69
CA SER A 117 -14.14 -3.01 29.83
C SER A 117 -13.59 -3.61 28.54
N ILE A 118 -12.50 -4.38 28.69
CA ILE A 118 -11.78 -5.16 27.68
C ILE A 118 -12.51 -6.50 27.48
N PRO A 119 -12.42 -7.14 26.29
CA PRO A 119 -12.03 -8.54 26.28
C PRO A 119 -10.95 -8.91 25.26
N GLU A 120 -10.08 -9.78 25.76
CA GLU A 120 -8.97 -10.51 25.16
C GLU A 120 -9.47 -11.59 24.18
N SER A 121 -8.75 -11.83 23.07
CA SER A 121 -8.94 -13.06 22.29
C SER A 121 -7.68 -13.46 21.51
N SER A 122 -7.02 -14.47 22.08
CA SER A 122 -6.27 -15.61 21.50
C SER A 122 -5.75 -15.55 20.05
N CYS A 123 -4.44 -15.86 19.90
CA CYS A 123 -3.82 -16.24 18.63
C CYS A 123 -3.56 -17.76 18.57
N PHE A 124 -3.95 -18.40 17.46
CA PHE A 124 -3.64 -19.81 17.20
C PHE A 124 -2.24 -19.96 16.57
N LYS A 125 -1.43 -20.91 17.05
CA LYS A 125 -0.14 -21.31 16.45
C LYS A 125 -0.12 -22.82 16.17
N HIS A 126 0.11 -23.22 14.91
CA HIS A 126 1.13 -24.20 14.45
C HIS A 126 0.85 -24.71 13.02
N MET A 127 1.86 -24.69 12.15
CA MET A 127 2.02 -25.59 11.00
C MET A 127 3.52 -25.93 10.87
N ASN A 128 3.83 -27.23 10.77
CA ASN A 128 5.18 -27.79 10.59
C ASN A 128 5.54 -27.91 9.09
N VAL A 129 6.83 -27.79 8.76
CA VAL A 129 7.41 -28.02 7.43
C VAL A 129 7.93 -29.45 7.31
N ILE A 130 7.64 -30.13 6.20
CA ILE A 130 8.34 -31.37 5.80
C ILE A 130 8.96 -31.12 4.43
N ASN A 131 10.28 -31.31 4.34
CA ASN A 131 11.02 -31.32 3.08
C ASN A 131 10.93 -32.71 2.43
N HIS A 132 10.74 -32.75 1.11
CA HIS A 132 11.14 -33.91 0.32
C HIS A 132 11.68 -33.45 -1.04
N THR A 133 12.81 -34.02 -1.42
CA THR A 133 13.40 -33.90 -2.76
C THR A 133 12.91 -35.06 -3.62
N VAL A 134 12.58 -34.80 -4.89
CA VAL A 134 12.58 -35.83 -5.94
C VAL A 134 13.02 -35.22 -7.26
N ASP A 135 14.02 -35.91 -7.81
CA ASP A 135 14.56 -35.87 -9.16
C ASP A 135 13.59 -36.59 -10.10
N GLY A 136 13.25 -36.00 -11.25
CA GLY A 136 12.29 -36.57 -12.19
C GLY A 136 11.95 -35.67 -13.36
N ASP A 137 12.12 -36.23 -14.55
CA ASP A 137 11.84 -35.79 -15.92
C ASP A 137 10.56 -34.91 -16.09
N LEU A 138 10.68 -33.76 -16.77
CA LEU A 138 9.76 -32.61 -16.65
C LEU A 138 8.79 -32.41 -17.83
N ASP A 139 8.88 -33.18 -18.92
CA ASP A 139 8.05 -32.94 -20.11
C ASP A 139 6.62 -33.55 -20.00
N GLU A 140 6.39 -34.48 -19.06
CA GLU A 140 5.07 -35.11 -18.84
C GLU A 140 4.20 -34.39 -17.80
N LEU A 141 4.66 -33.26 -17.24
CA LEU A 141 3.94 -32.46 -16.22
C LEU A 141 3.23 -31.21 -16.77
N GLY A 142 3.13 -31.05 -18.08
CA GLY A 142 2.41 -29.91 -18.68
C GLY A 142 3.13 -28.56 -18.48
N VAL A 143 4.46 -28.56 -18.42
CA VAL A 143 5.28 -27.35 -18.28
C VAL A 143 5.03 -26.43 -19.47
N GLN A 144 4.18 -25.43 -19.27
CA GLN A 144 3.95 -24.39 -20.26
C GLN A 144 5.25 -23.57 -20.41
N LYS A 145 5.71 -23.38 -21.66
CA LYS A 145 6.79 -22.42 -21.96
C LYS A 145 6.35 -21.04 -21.49
N HIS A 146 6.79 -20.63 -20.30
CA HIS A 146 6.57 -19.29 -19.81
C HIS A 146 7.53 -18.37 -20.56
N ASN A 147 6.99 -17.47 -21.38
CA ASN A 147 7.78 -16.36 -21.88
C ASN A 147 8.08 -15.47 -20.65
N GLY A 148 9.35 -15.29 -20.34
CA GLY A 148 9.77 -14.43 -19.22
C GLY A 148 9.27 -12.99 -19.34
N PRO A 149 9.44 -12.17 -18.29
CA PRO A 149 8.97 -10.78 -18.32
C PRO A 149 9.59 -10.01 -19.49
N LYS A 150 8.78 -9.22 -20.20
CA LYS A 150 9.25 -8.39 -21.31
C LYS A 150 10.27 -7.33 -20.90
N ARG A 151 10.24 -6.91 -19.63
CA ARG A 151 11.18 -5.96 -19.01
C ARG A 151 11.77 -6.56 -17.72
N PRO A 152 12.75 -7.48 -17.82
CA PRO A 152 13.36 -8.11 -16.65
C PRO A 152 14.03 -7.11 -15.70
N GLU A 153 14.53 -5.98 -16.21
CA GLU A 153 15.15 -4.89 -15.45
C GLU A 153 14.19 -4.24 -14.43
N TYR A 154 12.88 -4.41 -14.63
CA TYR A 154 11.82 -3.96 -13.75
C TYR A 154 11.20 -5.11 -12.94
N GLY A 155 11.89 -6.25 -12.83
CA GLY A 155 11.41 -7.43 -12.11
C GLY A 155 11.23 -7.22 -10.59
N THR A 156 11.95 -6.26 -10.00
CA THR A 156 11.80 -5.91 -8.58
C THR A 156 10.86 -4.72 -8.38
N VAL A 157 10.14 -4.68 -7.25
CA VAL A 157 9.32 -3.50 -6.87
C VAL A 157 10.19 -2.24 -6.82
N GLU A 158 11.40 -2.36 -6.29
CA GLU A 158 12.34 -1.24 -6.14
C GLU A 158 12.80 -0.67 -7.49
N SER A 159 13.15 -1.54 -8.46
CA SER A 159 13.48 -1.09 -9.82
C SER A 159 12.32 -0.33 -10.46
N ARG A 160 11.07 -0.74 -10.19
CA ARG A 160 9.88 -0.06 -10.69
C ARG A 160 9.70 1.29 -10.00
N LEU A 161 9.86 1.36 -8.68
CA LEU A 161 9.73 2.60 -7.93
C LEU A 161 10.74 3.67 -8.40
N ARG A 162 11.98 3.27 -8.66
CA ARG A 162 13.04 4.15 -9.20
C ARG A 162 12.71 4.77 -10.56
N SER A 163 11.75 4.23 -11.31
CA SER A 163 11.32 4.84 -12.59
C SER A 163 10.44 6.08 -12.39
N PHE A 164 9.81 6.26 -11.22
CA PHE A 164 8.85 7.34 -10.95
C PHE A 164 9.49 8.67 -10.51
N THR A 165 10.76 8.90 -10.83
CA THR A 165 11.50 10.12 -10.40
C THR A 165 10.84 11.43 -10.84
N THR A 166 10.17 11.43 -11.99
CA THR A 166 9.47 12.60 -12.55
C THR A 166 7.94 12.47 -12.47
N TRP A 167 7.42 11.52 -11.68
CA TRP A 167 5.98 11.35 -11.51
C TRP A 167 5.36 12.55 -10.79
N SER A 168 4.27 13.08 -11.34
CA SER A 168 3.63 14.26 -10.78
C SER A 168 3.01 13.96 -9.40
N PRO A 169 3.31 14.75 -8.35
CA PRO A 169 2.73 14.56 -7.03
C PRO A 169 1.23 14.89 -6.97
N ASN A 170 0.68 15.51 -8.02
CA ASN A 170 -0.74 15.83 -8.14
C ASN A 170 -1.59 14.66 -8.65
N LEU A 171 -0.95 13.58 -9.12
CA LEU A 171 -1.66 12.37 -9.54
C LEU A 171 -2.01 11.54 -8.31
N ILE A 172 -3.24 11.02 -8.31
CA ILE A 172 -3.82 10.33 -7.15
C ILE A 172 -3.12 8.99 -6.91
N GLN A 173 -2.72 8.33 -8.00
CA GLN A 173 -2.01 7.07 -7.94
C GLN A 173 -0.57 7.28 -7.51
N THR A 174 -0.17 6.55 -6.46
CA THR A 174 1.17 6.66 -5.92
C THR A 174 2.13 5.73 -6.66
N PRO A 175 3.39 6.16 -6.88
CA PRO A 175 4.45 5.31 -7.41
C PRO A 175 4.53 3.93 -6.74
N ASP A 176 4.33 3.86 -5.42
CA ASP A 176 4.33 2.61 -4.66
C ASP A 176 3.23 1.64 -5.08
N LEU A 177 2.00 2.15 -5.26
CA LEU A 177 0.85 1.34 -5.62
C LEU A 177 1.03 0.80 -7.04
N LEU A 178 1.45 1.67 -7.96
CA LEU A 178 1.73 1.31 -9.34
C LEU A 178 2.86 0.26 -9.42
N SER A 179 3.95 0.46 -8.66
CA SER A 179 5.07 -0.49 -8.60
C SER A 179 4.68 -1.84 -8.01
N GLN A 180 3.84 -1.87 -6.99
CA GLN A 180 3.29 -3.11 -6.43
C GLN A 180 2.34 -3.82 -7.41
N ALA A 181 1.59 -3.06 -8.21
CA ALA A 181 0.72 -3.56 -9.27
C ALA A 181 1.48 -3.95 -10.56
N GLY A 182 2.82 -3.98 -10.51
CA GLY A 182 3.69 -4.46 -11.59
C GLY A 182 4.04 -3.38 -12.61
N PHE A 183 3.79 -2.11 -12.33
CA PHE A 183 4.00 -1.00 -13.27
C PHE A 183 5.30 -0.23 -13.03
N TYR A 184 5.96 0.17 -14.11
CA TYR A 184 7.03 1.18 -14.13
C TYR A 184 6.59 2.40 -14.95
N TYR A 185 7.19 3.56 -14.70
CA TYR A 185 6.92 4.82 -15.37
C TYR A 185 7.85 5.04 -16.57
N GLU A 186 7.29 5.52 -17.69
CA GLU A 186 8.05 5.83 -18.90
C GLU A 186 8.54 7.29 -18.96
N GLY A 187 8.20 8.13 -17.98
CA GLY A 187 8.65 9.52 -17.94
C GLY A 187 7.73 10.53 -18.66
N MET A 188 6.56 10.10 -19.17
CA MET A 188 5.67 10.97 -19.93
C MET A 188 4.22 10.92 -19.43
N GLY A 189 3.73 12.06 -18.91
CA GLY A 189 2.37 12.19 -18.42
C GLY A 189 2.10 11.28 -17.22
N ASP A 190 0.98 10.57 -17.23
CA ASP A 190 0.58 9.59 -16.23
C ASP A 190 0.68 8.14 -16.74
N GLN A 191 1.46 7.93 -17.80
CA GLN A 191 1.55 6.65 -18.50
C GLN A 191 2.50 5.68 -17.79
N VAL A 192 2.03 4.48 -17.50
CA VAL A 192 2.83 3.42 -16.90
C VAL A 192 2.69 2.11 -17.65
N ARG A 193 3.69 1.24 -17.54
CA ARG A 193 3.72 -0.06 -18.23
C ARG A 193 3.99 -1.22 -17.30
N CYS A 194 3.34 -2.35 -17.55
CA CYS A 194 3.62 -3.56 -16.80
C CYS A 194 4.98 -4.15 -17.20
N PHE A 195 5.83 -4.50 -16.24
CA PHE A 195 7.14 -5.10 -16.55
C PHE A 195 7.02 -6.46 -17.29
N HIS A 196 5.94 -7.20 -17.08
CA HIS A 196 5.78 -8.54 -17.64
C HIS A 196 5.14 -8.53 -19.03
N CYS A 197 3.96 -7.94 -19.17
CA CYS A 197 3.23 -7.94 -20.45
C CYS A 197 3.53 -6.71 -21.31
N ASP A 198 4.22 -5.70 -20.78
CA ASP A 198 4.46 -4.38 -21.38
C ASP A 198 3.17 -3.62 -21.74
N GLY A 199 2.03 -4.04 -21.17
CA GLY A 199 0.74 -3.38 -21.32
C GLY A 199 0.74 -2.02 -20.61
N GLY A 200 0.31 -0.98 -21.33
CA GLY A 200 0.30 0.40 -20.85
C GLY A 200 -1.05 0.83 -20.30
N LEU A 201 -1.04 1.60 -19.20
CA LEU A 201 -2.21 2.28 -18.64
C LEU A 201 -1.94 3.77 -18.45
N ARG A 202 -2.99 4.58 -18.56
CA ARG A 202 -2.98 6.04 -18.45
C ARG A 202 -4.38 6.57 -18.16
N HIS A 203 -4.49 7.88 -17.97
CA HIS A 203 -5.70 8.59 -17.57
C HIS A 203 -6.26 7.98 -16.29
N TRP A 204 -5.51 8.14 -15.21
CA TRP A 204 -5.85 7.56 -13.91
C TRP A 204 -6.93 8.36 -13.19
N ASP A 205 -8.04 7.69 -12.89
CA ASP A 205 -9.11 8.24 -12.07
C ASP A 205 -8.80 8.08 -10.57
N PRO A 206 -9.45 8.86 -9.69
CA PRO A 206 -9.30 8.75 -8.24
C PRO A 206 -9.53 7.36 -7.65
N ASP A 207 -10.41 6.58 -8.30
CA ASP A 207 -10.89 5.29 -7.81
C ASP A 207 -10.14 4.07 -8.43
N ASP A 208 -9.14 4.32 -9.28
CA ASP A 208 -8.45 3.29 -10.08
C ASP A 208 -7.39 2.43 -9.36
#